data_AF-A0A6F9AA60-F1
#
_entry.id   AF-A0A6F9AA60-F1
#
_cell.length_a   1.000
_cell.length_b   1.000
_cell.length_c   1.000
_cell.angle_alpha   90.00
_cell.angle_beta   90.00
_cell.angle_gamma   90.00
#
_symmetry.space_group_name_H-M   'P 1'
#
loop_
_entity.id
_entity.type
_entity.pdbx_description
1 polymer ?
#
loop_
_entity_poly.entity_id
_entity_poly.type
_entity_poly.pdbx_seq_one_letter_code
_entity_poly.pdbx_strand_id
1 'polypeptide(L)' 'MAKLSKETKQRLQTVFQAGQFVIRWGFIPTVLYLGFARGGDPGMPEPNILRYAVYVCPSLCVCLWFVHLI' A
#
# COMPACT_ATOMS: atom_id res chain seq x y z
N MET A 1 11.13 -30.85 6.61
CA MET A 1 9.95 -29.95 6.75
C MET A 1 9.59 -29.86 8.22
N ALA A 2 9.72 -28.68 8.84
CA ALA A 2 9.29 -28.48 10.22
C ALA A 2 7.80 -28.80 10.36
N LYS A 3 7.46 -29.73 11.27
CA LYS A 3 6.09 -30.22 11.47
C LYS A 3 5.34 -29.21 12.36
N LEU A 4 4.92 -28.09 11.79
CA LEU A 4 4.07 -27.12 12.49
C LEU A 4 2.73 -27.76 12.86
N SER A 5 2.28 -27.53 14.10
CA SER A 5 0.96 -27.94 14.57
C SER A 5 -0.14 -27.34 13.68
N LYS A 6 -1.26 -28.06 13.49
CA LYS A 6 -2.38 -27.62 12.64
C LYS A 6 -2.89 -26.23 13.05
N GLU A 7 -2.93 -25.97 14.35
CA GLU A 7 -3.35 -24.69 14.91
C GLU A 7 -2.39 -23.56 14.50
N THR A 8 -1.08 -23.76 14.62
CA THR A 8 -0.07 -22.76 14.24
C THR A 8 -0.16 -22.43 12.75
N LYS A 9 -0.41 -23.41 11.88
CA LYS A 9 -0.59 -23.17 10.44
C LYS A 9 -1.81 -22.29 10.14
N GLN A 10 -2.94 -22.54 10.82
CA GLN A 10 -4.13 -21.72 10.65
C GLN A 10 -3.90 -20.27 11.06
N ARG A 11 -3.29 -20.04 12.22
CA ARG A 11 -2.97 -18.68 12.70
C ARG A 11 -2.03 -17.97 11.74
N LEU A 12 -1.02 -18.67 11.24
CA LEU A 12 -0.08 -18.12 10.28
C LEU A 12 -0.78 -17.72 8.98
N GLN A 13 -1.67 -18.56 8.44
CA GLN A 13 -2.47 -18.21 7.26
C GLN A 13 -3.34 -16.96 7.48
N THR A 14 -3.99 -16.85 8.64
CA THR A 14 -4.79 -15.65 8.97
C THR A 14 -3.91 -14.39 8.99
N VAL A 15 -2.72 -14.46 9.59
CA VAL A 15 -1.77 -13.33 9.62
C VAL A 15 -1.29 -12.98 8.22
N PHE A 16 -1.00 -13.97 7.37
CA PHE A 16 -0.61 -13.73 5.98
C PHE A 16 -1.72 -13.05 5.18
N GLN A 17 -2.97 -13.50 5.30
CA GLN A 17 -4.10 -12.87 4.63
C GLN A 17 -4.35 -11.44 5.10
N ALA A 18 -4.28 -11.20 6.42
CA ALA A 18 -4.39 -9.87 6.98
C ALA A 18 -3.25 -8.95 6.52
N GLY A 19 -2.02 -9.47 6.50
CA GLY A 19 -0.84 -8.74 6.03
C GLY A 19 -0.94 -8.37 4.55
N GLN A 20 -1.36 -9.31 3.70
CA GLN A 20 -1.61 -9.04 2.28
C GLN A 20 -2.69 -7.96 2.08
N PHE A 21 -3.76 -7.99 2.87
CA PHE A 21 -4.80 -6.97 2.82
C PHE A 21 -4.27 -5.59 3.22
N VAL A 22 -3.54 -5.50 4.34
CA VAL A 22 -2.99 -4.24 4.85
C VAL A 22 -1.96 -3.64 3.88
N ILE A 23 -1.09 -4.46 3.28
CA ILE A 23 -0.12 -3.96 2.30
C ILE A 23 -0.84 -3.50 1.03
N ARG A 24 -1.84 -4.26 0.55
CA ARG A 24 -2.58 -3.94 -0.69
C ARG A 24 -3.38 -2.65 -0.61
N TRP A 25 -3.99 -2.35 0.54
CA TRP A 25 -4.81 -1.15 0.72
C TRP A 25 -4.10 -0.03 1.48
N GLY A 26 -3.09 -0.35 2.29
CA GLY A 26 -2.41 0.61 3.17
C GLY A 26 -1.13 1.22 2.59
N PHE A 27 -0.50 0.60 1.59
CA PHE A 27 0.74 1.13 1.00
C PHE A 27 0.54 2.49 0.34
N ILE A 28 -0.45 2.62 -0.55
CA ILE A 28 -0.74 3.85 -1.30
C ILE A 28 -1.08 5.01 -0.36
N PRO A 29 -2.05 4.89 0.58
CA PRO A 29 -2.35 5.97 1.53
C PRO A 29 -1.15 6.41 2.37
N THR A 30 -0.28 5.47 2.76
CA THR A 30 0.90 5.76 3.58
C THR A 30 1.93 6.57 2.80
N VAL A 31 2.25 6.17 1.57
CA VAL A 31 3.17 6.91 0.69
C VAL A 31 2.61 8.30 0.39
N LEU A 32 1.31 8.38 0.17
CA LEU A 32 0.61 9.63 -0.11
C LEU A 32 0.72 10.57 1.09
N TYR A 33 0.38 10.10 2.29
CA TYR A 33 0.50 10.88 3.53
C TYR A 33 1.92 11.40 3.75
N LEU A 34 2.95 10.57 3.52
CA LEU A 34 4.35 11.01 3.63
C LEU A 34 4.72 12.07 2.57
N GLY A 35 4.22 11.94 1.35
CA GLY A 35 4.41 12.93 0.29
C GLY A 35 3.75 14.27 0.62
N PHE A 36 2.55 14.25 1.20
CA PHE A 36 1.85 15.44 1.68
C PHE A 36 2.53 16.06 2.91
N ALA A 37 2.95 15.25 3.89
CA ALA A 37 3.59 15.70 5.11
C ALA A 37 4.98 16.31 4.88
N ARG A 38 5.72 15.83 3.87
CA ARG A 38 6.99 16.42 3.47
C ARG A 38 6.83 17.82 2.86
N GLY A 39 5.66 18.12 2.29
CA GLY A 39 5.40 19.36 1.56
C GLY A 39 6.22 19.48 0.28
N GLY A 40 5.80 20.37 -0.62
CA GLY A 40 6.62 20.78 -1.76
C GLY A 40 7.56 21.92 -1.37
N ASP A 41 8.57 22.20 -2.20
CA ASP A 41 9.45 23.35 -2.03
C ASP A 41 8.66 24.67 -1.90
N PRO A 42 9.17 25.65 -1.12
CA PRO A 42 8.47 26.90 -0.84
C PRO A 42 8.17 27.65 -2.15
N GLY A 43 6.88 27.68 -2.53
CA GLY A 43 6.41 28.23 -3.81
C GLY A 43 5.55 27.26 -4.64
N MET A 44 5.50 25.97 -4.29
CA MET A 44 4.57 25.02 -4.91
C MET A 44 3.14 25.18 -4.34
N PRO A 45 2.10 25.22 -5.20
CA PRO A 45 0.72 25.29 -4.76
C PRO A 45 0.33 24.03 -3.96
N GLU A 46 -0.56 24.19 -2.98
CA GLU A 46 -1.01 23.08 -2.15
C GLU A 46 -1.47 21.89 -3.00
N PRO A 47 -0.96 20.69 -2.72
CA PRO A 47 -1.34 19.52 -3.47
C PRO A 47 -2.83 19.24 -3.26
N ASN A 48 -3.62 19.40 -4.34
CA ASN A 48 -5.04 19.11 -4.34
C ASN A 48 -5.27 17.62 -4.60
N ILE A 49 -6.12 16.98 -3.79
CA ILE A 49 -6.45 15.54 -3.87
C ILE A 49 -6.87 15.14 -5.29
N LEU A 50 -7.64 16.00 -5.97
CA LEU A 50 -8.11 15.78 -7.35
C LEU A 50 -6.96 15.72 -8.37
N ARG A 51 -5.91 16.54 -8.21
CA ARG A 51 -4.77 16.54 -9.13
C ARG A 51 -3.87 15.33 -8.92
N TYR A 52 -3.71 14.92 -7.66
CA TYR A 52 -2.96 13.71 -7.30
C TYR A 52 -3.69 12.44 -7.77
N ALA A 53 -5.02 12.38 -7.66
CA ALA A 53 -5.81 11.24 -8.13
C ALA A 53 -5.61 10.97 -9.63
N VAL A 54 -5.52 12.00 -10.46
CA VAL A 54 -5.33 11.86 -11.93
C VAL A 54 -3.91 11.43 -12.31
N TYR A 55 -2.87 11.96 -11.65
CA TYR A 55 -1.47 11.57 -11.91
C TYR A 55 -1.08 10.23 -11.30
N VAL A 56 -1.66 9.90 -10.14
CA VAL A 56 -1.44 8.61 -9.50
C VAL A 56 -2.32 7.54 -10.12
N CYS A 57 -3.48 7.80 -10.73
CA CYS A 57 -4.29 6.78 -11.41
C CYS A 57 -3.49 5.82 -12.34
N PRO A 58 -2.61 6.29 -13.24
CA PRO A 58 -1.76 5.40 -14.03
C PRO A 58 -0.70 4.68 -13.18
N SER A 59 -0.21 5.31 -12.10
CA SER A 59 0.72 4.72 -11.13
C SER A 59 0.04 3.69 -10.20
N LEU A 60 -1.24 3.87 -9.91
CA LEU A 60 -2.10 2.97 -9.13
C LEU A 60 -2.32 1.68 -9.92
N CYS A 61 -2.47 1.77 -11.25
CA CYS A 61 -2.51 0.60 -12.12
C CYS A 61 -1.22 -0.23 -12.05
N VAL A 62 -0.02 0.39 -12.08
CA VAL A 62 1.24 -0.36 -11.95
C VAL A 62 1.51 -0.84 -10.53
N CYS A 63 1.10 -0.12 -9.48
CA CYS A 63 1.17 -0.60 -8.10
C CYS A 63 0.19 -1.75 -7.84
N LEU A 64 -1.04 -1.70 -8.38
CA LEU A 64 -1.96 -2.85 -8.36
C LEU A 64 -1.37 -4.03 -9.12
N TRP A 65 -0.68 -3.81 -10.24
CA TRP A 65 -0.01 -4.85 -11.02
C TRP A 65 1.17 -5.46 -10.24
N PHE A 66 1.95 -4.64 -9.54
CA PHE A 66 3.04 -5.08 -8.66
C PHE A 66 2.52 -5.87 -7.44
N VAL A 67 1.37 -5.48 -6.89
CA VAL A 67 0.69 -6.20 -5.80
C VAL A 67 -0.02 -7.47 -6.30
N HIS A 68 -0.28 -7.60 -7.60
CA HIS A 68 -0.80 -8.84 -8.19
C HIS A 68 0.32 -9.86 -8.52
N LEU A 69 1.59 -9.42 -8.52
CA LEU A 69 2.77 -10.23 -8.82
C LEU A 69 3.44 -10.83 -7.56
N ILE A 70 2.97 -10.47 -6.35
CA ILE A 70 3.38 -11.03 -5.04
C ILE A 70 2.24 -11.90 -4.51
#